data_AF-A0A2G2VGE2-F1
#
_entry.id   AF-A0A2G2VGE2-F1
#
_cell.length_a   1.000
_cell.length_b   1.000
_cell.length_c   1.000
_cell.angle_alpha   90.00
_cell.angle_beta   90.00
_cell.angle_gamma   90.00
#
_symmetry.space_group_name_H-M   'P 1'
#
loop_
_entity.id
_entity.type
_entity.pdbx_description
1 polymer ?
#
loop_
_entity_poly.entity_id
_entity_poly.type
_entity_poly.pdbx_seq_one_letter_code
_entity_poly.pdbx_strand_id
1 'polypeptide(L)'
;MGMYTWKKNYVNPLKYGARGNASQVHQLVGMRRLMLDPQGKMIDLPIQSNLREGLSLTEYIISCYGARKGVLDTVVRYLTRRLVEVVEHIIVHRSNCGTAWGISVSPRNGMMPERIFSQTLIDCVLADDIYMGSQCIATRNQDIGIGLVNRFITFWA
;
A
#
# COMPACT_ATOMS: atom_id res chain seq x y z
N MET A 1 32.87 39.32 -1.78
CA MET A 1 31.97 38.49 -2.61
C MET A 1 32.57 37.09 -2.71
N GLY A 2 32.27 36.20 -1.76
CA GLY A 2 32.87 34.87 -1.69
C GLY A 2 31.78 33.81 -1.63
N MET A 3 31.54 33.13 -2.76
CA MET A 3 30.65 31.97 -2.85
C MET A 3 31.31 30.78 -2.15
N TYR A 4 30.83 30.41 -0.97
CA TYR A 4 31.20 29.15 -0.35
C TYR A 4 30.54 28.00 -1.11
N THR A 5 31.34 27.29 -1.90
CA THR A 5 30.98 26.03 -2.54
C THR A 5 30.91 24.94 -1.47
N TRP A 6 29.70 24.49 -1.15
CA TRP A 6 29.49 23.35 -0.26
C TRP A 6 30.03 22.08 -0.93
N LYS A 7 31.16 21.56 -0.41
CA LYS A 7 31.69 20.24 -0.73
C LYS A 7 30.62 19.18 -0.41
N LYS A 8 29.99 18.62 -1.45
CA LYS A 8 28.96 17.57 -1.36
C LYS A 8 29.58 16.24 -0.93
N ASN A 9 29.71 16.01 0.38
CA ASN A 9 29.92 14.69 0.98
C ASN A 9 28.84 14.37 2.04
N TYR A 10 27.60 14.83 1.82
CA TYR A 10 26.43 14.30 2.51
C TYR A 10 25.62 13.50 1.49
N VAL A 11 25.77 12.17 1.53
CA VAL A 11 24.83 11.26 0.88
C VAL A 11 23.46 11.60 1.47
N ASN A 12 22.58 12.16 0.66
CA ASN A 12 21.28 12.64 1.13
C ASN A 12 20.36 11.41 1.30
N PRO A 13 20.10 10.90 2.51
CA PRO A 13 19.45 9.60 2.71
C PRO A 13 18.01 9.57 2.17
N LEU A 14 17.40 10.75 1.99
CA LEU A 14 16.09 10.92 1.35
C LEU A 14 16.06 10.45 -0.11
N LYS A 15 17.17 10.58 -0.86
CA LYS A 15 17.21 10.20 -2.29
C LYS A 15 17.33 8.69 -2.52
N TYR A 16 17.73 7.95 -1.49
CA TYR A 16 18.00 6.51 -1.59
C TYR A 16 16.96 5.67 -0.86
N GLY A 17 15.90 6.29 -0.31
CA GLY A 17 14.82 5.58 0.39
C GLY A 17 15.27 4.77 1.61
N ALA A 18 16.50 4.97 2.07
CA ALA A 18 17.14 4.10 3.05
C ALA A 18 16.55 4.27 4.46
N ARG A 19 16.17 5.50 4.84
CA ARG A 19 15.42 5.84 6.06
C ARG A 19 15.06 7.33 6.08
N GLY A 20 13.83 7.66 6.50
CA GLY A 20 13.38 9.03 6.70
C GLY A 20 12.48 9.56 5.57
N ASN A 21 11.38 10.22 5.93
CA ASN A 21 10.48 10.91 4.99
C ASN A 21 10.79 12.42 4.98
N ALA A 22 10.58 13.10 3.85
CA ALA A 22 10.67 14.56 3.75
C ALA A 22 9.81 15.28 4.80
N SER A 23 8.66 14.70 5.17
CA SER A 23 7.82 15.20 6.26
C SER A 23 8.50 15.13 7.63
N GLN A 24 9.30 14.09 7.91
CA GLN A 24 10.04 13.95 9.17
C GLN A 24 11.22 14.95 9.23
N VAL A 25 11.88 15.20 8.10
CA VAL A 25 12.93 16.22 8.03
C VAL A 25 12.35 17.62 8.18
N HIS A 26 11.18 17.89 7.60
CA HIS A 26 10.49 19.16 7.80
C HIS A 26 10.15 19.39 9.27
N GLN A 27 9.77 18.38 10.05
CA GLN A 27 9.51 18.55 11.50
C GLN A 27 10.76 18.83 12.34
N LEU A 28 11.95 18.52 11.83
CA LEU A 28 13.22 18.79 12.52
C LEU A 28 13.68 20.23 12.33
N VAL A 29 13.50 20.78 11.12
CA VAL A 29 14.08 22.06 10.69
C VAL A 29 13.02 23.14 10.41
N GLY A 30 11.75 22.76 10.29
CA GLY A 30 10.63 23.65 10.00
C GLY A 30 9.40 23.37 10.87
N MET A 31 8.43 24.26 10.78
CA MET A 31 7.28 24.30 11.70
C MET A 31 6.46 23.02 11.64
N ARG A 32 6.03 22.52 12.79
CA ARG A 32 5.38 21.21 12.93
C ARG A 32 3.91 21.15 12.43
N ARG A 33 3.37 22.28 11.96
CA ARG A 33 1.99 22.49 11.47
C ARG A 33 0.94 22.33 12.58
N LEU A 34 -0.34 22.38 12.20
CA LEU A 34 -1.50 22.27 13.09
C LEU A 34 -1.65 20.83 13.58
N MET A 35 -2.02 20.67 14.86
CA MET A 35 -2.30 19.39 15.50
C MET A 35 -3.81 19.21 15.68
N LEU A 36 -4.27 17.97 15.74
CA LEU A 36 -5.64 17.65 16.12
C LEU A 36 -5.73 17.51 17.64
N ASP A 37 -6.83 18.02 18.19
CA ASP A 37 -7.27 17.76 19.56
C ASP A 37 -7.60 16.27 19.75
N PRO A 38 -7.63 15.70 20.97
CA PRO A 38 -8.04 14.31 21.19
C PRO A 38 -9.41 13.97 20.56
N GLN A 39 -10.31 14.95 20.51
CA GLN A 39 -11.65 14.86 19.91
C GLN A 39 -11.62 14.90 18.37
N GLY A 40 -10.46 15.13 17.74
CA GLY A 40 -10.29 15.19 16.30
C GLY A 40 -10.57 16.55 15.66
N LYS A 41 -10.83 17.59 16.47
CA LYS A 41 -10.95 18.97 15.98
C LYS A 41 -9.56 19.56 15.69
N MET A 42 -9.44 20.37 14.65
CA MET A 42 -8.22 21.13 14.40
C MET A 42 -8.03 22.19 15.49
N ILE A 43 -6.84 22.21 16.11
CA ILE A 43 -6.48 23.24 17.08
C ILE A 43 -6.03 24.48 16.30
N ASP A 44 -6.66 25.62 16.54
CA ASP A 44 -6.39 26.87 15.80
C ASP A 44 -5.00 27.48 16.08
N LEU A 45 -4.30 26.98 17.11
CA LEU A 45 -2.95 27.39 17.48
C LEU A 45 -1.89 26.50 16.80
N PRO A 46 -1.12 27.01 15.84
CA PRO A 46 -0.06 26.25 15.20
C PRO A 46 1.16 26.10 16.13
N ILE A 47 1.83 24.94 16.05
CA ILE A 47 3.15 24.74 16.67
C ILE A 47 4.18 25.46 15.80
N GLN A 48 4.73 26.56 16.32
CA GLN A 48 5.66 27.42 15.60
C GLN A 48 7.11 26.97 15.77
N SER A 49 7.40 26.33 16.90
CA SER A 49 8.74 25.86 17.22
C SER A 49 9.09 24.53 16.54
N ASN A 50 10.39 24.34 16.31
CA ASN A 50 10.95 23.17 15.63
C ASN A 50 11.55 22.21 16.67
N LEU A 51 11.66 20.91 16.34
CA LEU A 51 12.31 19.95 17.23
C LEU A 51 13.80 20.26 17.50
N ARG A 52 14.45 21.00 16.60
CA ARG A 52 15.83 21.50 16.80
C ARG A 52 15.92 22.67 17.79
N GLU A 53 14.90 23.53 17.82
CA GLU A 53 14.86 24.74 18.67
C GLU A 53 14.24 24.44 20.04
N GLY A 54 13.46 23.37 20.15
CA GLY A 54 12.75 22.97 21.35
C GLY A 54 11.31 23.50 21.37
N LEU A 55 10.40 22.71 21.93
CA LEU A 55 8.97 23.05 22.04
C LEU A 55 8.70 23.76 23.36
N SER A 56 7.80 24.75 23.35
CA SER A 56 7.26 25.31 24.60
C SER A 56 6.40 24.27 25.34
N LEU A 57 6.15 24.48 26.65
CA LEU A 57 5.37 23.55 27.48
C LEU A 57 4.00 23.22 26.85
N THR A 58 3.30 24.23 26.35
CA THR A 58 1.98 24.07 25.72
C THR A 58 2.07 23.27 24.41
N GLU A 59 3.04 23.59 23.54
CA GLU A 59 3.26 22.88 22.27
C GLU A 59 3.68 21.42 22.51
N TYR A 60 4.47 21.16 23.55
CA TYR A 60 4.87 19.82 23.95
C TYR A 60 3.67 18.99 24.41
N ILE A 61 2.81 19.55 25.28
CA ILE A 61 1.60 18.87 25.78
C ILE A 61 0.65 18.54 24.60
N ILE A 62 0.41 19.47 23.69
CA ILE A 62 -0.40 19.25 22.48
C ILE A 62 0.22 18.14 21.61
N SER A 63 1.54 18.16 21.42
CA SER A 63 2.25 17.12 20.67
C SER A 63 2.12 15.73 21.31
N CYS A 64 2.11 15.63 22.64
CA CYS A 64 1.99 14.36 23.35
C CYS A 64 0.61 13.71 23.14
N TYR A 65 -0.46 14.51 23.11
CA TYR A 65 -1.82 14.00 22.90
C TYR A 65 -1.97 13.33 21.53
N GLY A 66 -1.53 13.98 20.45
CA GLY A 66 -1.63 13.37 19.11
C GLY A 66 -0.67 12.18 18.92
N ALA A 67 0.49 12.17 19.60
CA ALA A 67 1.39 11.01 19.60
C ALA A 67 0.75 9.78 20.27
N ARG A 68 0.09 9.97 21.43
CA ARG A 68 -0.60 8.88 22.16
C ARG A 68 -1.74 8.28 21.33
N LYS A 69 -2.53 9.11 20.65
CA LYS A 69 -3.62 8.65 19.78
C LYS A 69 -3.07 7.78 18.63
N GLY A 70 -2.03 8.24 17.94
CA GLY A 70 -1.38 7.45 16.88
C GLY A 70 -0.79 6.13 17.35
N VAL A 71 -0.23 6.08 18.57
CA VAL A 71 0.25 4.83 19.18
C VAL A 71 -0.91 3.88 19.48
N LEU A 72 -2.00 4.39 20.07
CA LEU A 72 -3.19 3.58 20.36
C LEU A 72 -3.83 3.03 19.09
N ASP A 73 -3.96 3.85 18.04
CA ASP A 73 -4.48 3.42 16.74
C ASP A 73 -3.61 2.32 16.10
N THR A 74 -2.31 2.31 16.41
CA THR A 74 -1.38 1.25 15.97
C THR A 74 -1.51 -0.04 16.80
N VAL A 75 -1.90 0.05 18.07
CA VAL A 75 -2.13 -1.12 18.95
C VAL A 75 -3.43 -1.84 18.57
N VAL A 76 -4.40 -1.11 18.01
CA VAL A 76 -5.68 -1.62 17.50
C VAL A 76 -5.50 -2.35 16.14
N ARG A 77 -4.49 -3.24 16.02
CA ARG A 77 -4.42 -4.24 14.92
C ARG A 77 -5.44 -5.36 15.12
N TYR A 78 -6.69 -5.00 15.41
CA TYR A 78 -7.77 -5.98 15.55
C TYR A 78 -8.12 -6.64 14.21
N LEU A 79 -7.87 -5.97 13.08
CA LEU A 79 -8.26 -6.50 11.77
C LEU A 79 -7.54 -7.80 11.45
N THR A 80 -6.22 -7.86 11.61
CA THR A 80 -5.46 -9.08 11.31
C THR A 80 -5.83 -10.21 12.27
N ARG A 81 -6.08 -9.89 13.55
CA ARG A 81 -6.52 -10.90 14.53
C ARG A 81 -7.90 -11.46 14.18
N ARG A 82 -8.86 -10.59 13.85
CA ARG A 82 -10.23 -10.99 13.44
C ARG A 82 -10.25 -11.79 12.14
N LEU A 83 -9.42 -11.42 11.15
CA LEU A 83 -9.32 -12.19 9.91
C LEU A 83 -8.75 -13.59 10.16
N VAL A 84 -7.74 -13.71 11.00
CA VAL A 84 -7.18 -15.02 11.38
C VAL A 84 -8.21 -15.86 12.12
N GLU A 85 -8.92 -15.28 13.10
CA GLU A 85 -10.00 -15.96 13.84
C GLU A 85 -11.11 -16.49 12.91
N VAL A 86 -11.45 -15.78 11.82
CA VAL A 86 -12.46 -16.23 10.83
C VAL A 86 -11.93 -17.34 9.91
N VAL A 87 -10.66 -17.28 9.53
CA VAL A 87 -10.04 -18.19 8.55
C VAL A 87 -9.46 -19.46 9.20
N GLU A 88 -9.32 -19.50 10.54
CA GLU A 88 -8.67 -20.60 11.29
C GLU A 88 -9.25 -21.99 10.98
N HIS A 89 -10.52 -22.07 10.58
CA HIS A 89 -11.19 -23.33 10.24
C HIS A 89 -11.12 -23.71 8.75
N ILE A 90 -10.46 -22.92 7.89
CA ILE A 90 -10.38 -23.17 6.44
C ILE A 90 -9.15 -24.03 6.13
N ILE A 91 -9.36 -25.28 5.70
CA ILE A 91 -8.29 -26.24 5.37
C ILE A 91 -8.56 -26.89 4.01
N VAL A 92 -7.56 -26.97 3.14
CA VAL A 92 -7.67 -27.64 1.84
C VAL A 92 -7.64 -29.16 2.03
N HIS A 93 -8.76 -29.83 1.76
CA HIS A 93 -8.90 -31.29 1.93
C HIS A 93 -8.72 -32.10 0.63
N ARG A 94 -8.97 -31.49 -0.53
CA ARG A 94 -8.95 -32.15 -1.85
C ARG A 94 -8.30 -31.23 -2.87
N SER A 95 -7.59 -31.81 -3.83
CA SER A 95 -6.92 -31.07 -4.92
C SER A 95 -7.87 -30.56 -5.99
N ASN A 96 -9.01 -31.22 -6.22
CA ASN A 96 -10.02 -30.77 -7.18
C ASN A 96 -11.43 -31.00 -6.60
N CYS A 97 -12.25 -29.95 -6.61
CA CYS A 97 -13.65 -30.01 -6.19
C CYS A 97 -14.63 -30.35 -7.33
N GLY A 98 -14.16 -30.40 -8.58
CA GLY A 98 -14.96 -30.76 -9.76
C GLY A 98 -15.98 -29.71 -10.21
N THR A 99 -16.00 -28.54 -9.57
CA THR A 99 -16.94 -27.46 -9.90
C THR A 99 -16.66 -26.88 -11.29
N ALA A 100 -17.72 -26.49 -12.01
CA ALA A 100 -17.64 -25.72 -13.24
C ALA A 100 -17.89 -24.22 -13.00
N TRP A 101 -18.09 -23.82 -11.74
CA TRP A 101 -18.36 -22.44 -11.38
C TRP A 101 -17.05 -21.65 -11.29
N GLY A 102 -17.01 -20.49 -11.95
CA GLY A 102 -15.88 -19.57 -11.92
C GLY A 102 -16.33 -18.12 -11.79
N ILE A 103 -15.37 -17.23 -11.55
CA ILE A 103 -15.59 -15.78 -11.52
C ILE A 103 -15.05 -15.20 -12.82
N SER A 104 -15.87 -14.43 -13.53
CA SER A 104 -15.43 -13.73 -14.73
C SER A 104 -14.66 -12.45 -14.35
N VAL A 105 -13.41 -12.35 -14.83
CA VAL A 105 -12.56 -11.19 -14.62
C VAL A 105 -12.36 -10.52 -15.98
N SER A 106 -12.75 -9.26 -16.11
CA SER A 106 -12.58 -8.49 -17.35
C SER A 106 -11.84 -7.17 -17.08
N PRO A 107 -10.92 -6.75 -17.97
CA PRO A 107 -10.19 -5.49 -17.82
C PRO A 107 -11.05 -4.27 -18.22
N ARG A 108 -12.31 -4.47 -18.64
CA ARG A 108 -13.08 -3.52 -19.46
C ARG A 108 -13.51 -2.23 -18.74
N ASN A 109 -13.39 -2.15 -17.43
CA ASN A 109 -13.51 -0.88 -16.72
C ASN A 109 -12.12 -0.26 -16.62
N GLY A 110 -11.85 0.81 -17.38
CA GLY A 110 -10.59 1.57 -17.45
C GLY A 110 -10.05 2.16 -16.12
N MET A 111 -10.53 1.66 -14.98
CA MET A 111 -9.97 1.83 -13.65
C MET A 111 -8.85 0.83 -13.32
N MET A 112 -8.70 -0.29 -14.04
CA MET A 112 -7.70 -1.31 -13.71
C MET A 112 -6.50 -1.27 -14.67
N PRO A 113 -5.31 -0.83 -14.21
CA PRO A 113 -4.06 -0.99 -14.94
C PRO A 113 -3.80 -2.43 -15.36
N GLU A 114 -3.28 -2.64 -16.56
CA GLU A 114 -2.91 -3.97 -17.10
C GLU A 114 -2.04 -4.78 -16.13
N ARG A 115 -1.12 -4.12 -15.42
CA ARG A 115 -0.28 -4.77 -14.40
C ARG A 115 -1.09 -5.45 -13.30
N ILE A 116 -2.16 -4.81 -12.83
CA ILE A 116 -3.01 -5.35 -11.76
C ILE A 116 -3.81 -6.54 -12.29
N PHE A 117 -4.27 -6.45 -13.55
CA PHE A 117 -4.96 -7.55 -14.21
C PHE A 117 -4.06 -8.78 -14.35
N SER A 118 -2.83 -8.61 -14.82
CA SER A 118 -1.84 -9.70 -14.92
C SER A 118 -1.56 -10.34 -13.57
N GLN A 119 -1.35 -9.52 -12.53
CA GLN A 119 -1.06 -10.01 -11.18
C GLN A 119 -2.22 -10.80 -10.56
N THR A 120 -3.46 -10.45 -10.92
CA THR A 120 -4.68 -11.11 -10.42
C THR A 120 -4.89 -12.46 -11.10
N LEU A 121 -4.51 -12.60 -12.37
CA LEU A 121 -4.69 -13.83 -13.14
C LEU A 121 -3.61 -14.88 -12.86
N ILE A 122 -2.39 -14.45 -12.51
CA ILE A 122 -1.30 -15.37 -12.19
C ILE A 122 -1.70 -16.27 -11.00
N ASP A 123 -1.36 -17.54 -11.10
CA ASP A 123 -1.65 -18.59 -10.09
C ASP A 123 -3.15 -18.91 -9.90
N CYS A 124 -4.01 -18.42 -10.79
CA CYS A 124 -5.40 -18.88 -10.89
C CYS A 124 -5.53 -20.07 -11.84
N VAL A 125 -6.58 -20.86 -11.66
CA VAL A 125 -6.94 -21.99 -12.51
C VAL A 125 -8.11 -21.60 -13.43
N LEU A 126 -8.04 -21.98 -14.71
CA LEU A 126 -9.13 -21.73 -15.66
C LEU A 126 -10.39 -22.52 -15.35
N ALA A 127 -11.53 -21.82 -15.25
CA ALA A 127 -12.84 -22.42 -15.02
C ALA A 127 -13.44 -23.05 -16.28
N ASP A 128 -13.19 -22.46 -17.45
CA ASP A 128 -13.72 -22.88 -18.76
C ASP A 128 -12.63 -22.84 -19.84
N ASP A 129 -12.87 -23.57 -20.94
CA ASP A 129 -12.02 -23.56 -22.12
C ASP A 129 -12.09 -22.19 -22.82
N ILE A 130 -10.93 -21.64 -23.19
CA ILE A 130 -10.85 -20.36 -23.90
C ILE A 130 -10.47 -20.62 -25.35
N TYR A 131 -11.39 -20.27 -26.24
CA TYR A 131 -11.23 -20.37 -27.69
C TYR A 131 -11.00 -19.01 -28.34
N MET A 132 -10.11 -18.97 -29.31
CA MET A 132 -9.94 -17.89 -30.28
C MET A 132 -10.41 -18.39 -31.64
N GLY A 133 -11.64 -18.03 -32.02
CA GLY A 133 -12.26 -18.55 -33.24
C GLY A 133 -12.39 -20.08 -33.17
N SER A 134 -11.70 -20.80 -34.07
CA SER A 134 -11.66 -22.26 -34.10
C SER A 134 -10.51 -22.88 -33.30
N GLN A 135 -9.60 -22.08 -32.73
CA GLN A 135 -8.41 -22.57 -32.03
C GLN A 135 -8.57 -22.47 -30.51
N CYS A 136 -8.32 -23.56 -29.79
CA CYS A 136 -8.26 -23.56 -28.33
C CYS A 136 -6.91 -23.00 -27.84
N ILE A 137 -6.93 -21.97 -27.00
CA ILE A 137 -5.70 -21.37 -26.43
C ILE A 137 -5.31 -22.06 -25.14
N ALA A 138 -6.31 -22.32 -24.30
CA ALA A 138 -6.13 -22.87 -22.97
C ALA A 138 -7.37 -23.67 -22.59
N THR A 139 -7.14 -24.79 -21.91
CA THR A 139 -8.20 -25.72 -21.49
C THR A 139 -8.60 -25.48 -20.04
N ARG A 140 -9.79 -25.92 -19.68
CA ARG A 140 -10.30 -25.94 -18.30
C ARG A 140 -9.34 -26.69 -17.38
N ASN A 141 -9.28 -26.22 -16.13
CA ASN A 141 -8.39 -26.72 -15.07
C ASN A 141 -6.88 -26.55 -15.38
N GLN A 142 -6.52 -25.68 -16.33
CA GLN A 142 -5.13 -25.32 -16.59
C GLN A 142 -4.73 -24.11 -15.73
N ASP A 143 -3.54 -24.18 -15.14
CA ASP A 143 -2.95 -23.07 -14.37
C ASP A 143 -2.56 -21.91 -15.29
N ILE A 144 -2.87 -20.69 -14.86
CA ILE A 144 -2.57 -19.47 -15.59
C ILE A 144 -1.16 -18.99 -15.23
N GLY A 145 -0.20 -19.36 -16.07
CA GLY A 145 1.16 -18.86 -16.00
C GLY A 145 1.39 -17.55 -16.77
N ILE A 146 2.55 -16.92 -16.55
CA ILE A 146 2.98 -15.69 -17.24
C ILE A 146 2.89 -15.80 -18.77
N GLY A 147 3.20 -16.98 -19.32
CA GLY A 147 3.13 -17.21 -20.77
C GLY A 147 1.72 -17.11 -21.35
N LEU A 148 0.70 -17.58 -20.62
CA LEU A 148 -0.71 -17.45 -21.04
C LEU A 148 -1.22 -16.03 -20.84
N VAL A 149 -0.86 -15.39 -19.73
CA VAL A 149 -1.21 -14.00 -19.44
C VAL A 149 -0.70 -13.04 -20.51
N ASN A 150 0.56 -13.19 -20.95
CA ASN A 150 1.13 -12.35 -22.01
C ASN A 150 0.41 -12.53 -23.36
N ARG A 151 -0.09 -13.74 -23.66
CA ARG A 151 -0.91 -13.96 -24.86
C ARG A 151 -2.27 -13.27 -24.73
N PHE A 152 -2.88 -13.27 -23.54
CA PHE A 152 -4.13 -12.55 -23.30
C PHE A 152 -3.98 -11.03 -23.38
N ILE A 153 -2.89 -10.46 -22.88
CA ILE A 153 -2.65 -9.01 -22.95
C ILE A 153 -2.42 -8.58 -24.40
N THR A 154 -1.55 -9.31 -25.14
CA THR A 154 -1.30 -9.02 -26.57
C THR A 154 -2.57 -9.13 -27.42
N PHE A 155 -3.54 -9.93 -26.98
CA PHE A 155 -4.82 -10.08 -27.66
C PHE A 155 -5.81 -8.93 -27.39
N TRP A 156 -5.70 -8.27 -26.23
CA TRP A 156 -6.59 -7.16 -25.82
C TRP A 156 -5.99 -5.77 -26.04
N ALA A 157 -4.74 -5.69 -26.51
CA ALA A 157 -4.08 -4.46 -26.98
C ALA A 157 -4.44 -4.17 -28.44
#